data_AF-A0A661VHI5-F1
#
_entry.id   AF-A0A661VHI5-F1
#
_cell.length_a   1.000
_cell.length_b   1.000
_cell.length_c   1.000
_cell.angle_alpha   90.00
_cell.angle_beta   90.00
_cell.angle_gamma   90.00
#
_symmetry.space_group_name_H-M   'P 1'
#
loop_
_entity.id
_entity.type
_entity.pdbx_description
1 polymer ?
#
loop_
_entity_poly.entity_id
_entity_poly.type
_entity_poly.pdbx_seq_one_letter_code
_entity_poly.pdbx_strand_id
1 'polypeptide(L)'
;MFKIGKIPQVLESFFRSLVPHFLWDQGAYFQSLVLAIAFAWGRRNVANLYRFIDAQHHRTRFNNFFHFFRVDLSELLRLKAVQLLEMAEFLGEKTVYLIIDDTK
;
A
#
# COMPACT_ATOMS: atom_id res chain seq x y z
N MET A 1 -15.71 4.00 14.34
CA MET A 1 -14.65 4.95 13.93
C MET A 1 -13.32 4.22 14.07
N PHE A 2 -12.55 4.09 12.99
CA PHE A 2 -11.29 3.36 12.99
C PHE A 2 -10.15 4.37 12.86
N LYS A 3 -9.11 4.25 13.69
CA LYS A 3 -7.95 5.14 13.67
C LYS A 3 -6.70 4.28 13.47
N ILE A 4 -6.00 4.49 12.36
CA ILE A 4 -4.67 3.89 12.16
C ILE A 4 -3.69 4.69 13.01
N GLY A 5 -3.52 4.28 14.26
CA GLY A 5 -2.56 4.90 15.18
C GLY A 5 -1.13 4.42 14.98
N LYS A 6 -0.96 3.17 14.51
CA LYS A 6 0.32 2.53 14.19
C LYS A 6 0.12 1.48 13.09
N ILE A 7 1.18 1.19 12.34
CA ILE A 7 1.20 0.09 11.38
C ILE A 7 1.30 -1.23 12.18
N PRO A 8 0.45 -2.24 11.90
CA PRO A 8 0.57 -3.55 12.53
C PRO A 8 1.94 -4.18 12.24
N GLN A 9 2.63 -4.70 13.26
CA GLN A 9 3.97 -5.30 13.10
C GLN A 9 3.99 -6.46 12.09
N VAL A 10 2.90 -7.23 12.00
CA VAL A 10 2.76 -8.31 11.01
C VAL A 10 2.85 -7.82 9.56
N LEU A 11 2.57 -6.54 9.30
CA LEU A 11 2.65 -5.93 7.98
C LEU A 11 3.97 -5.18 7.76
N GLU A 12 4.86 -5.16 8.76
CA GLU A 12 6.13 -4.45 8.64
C GLU A 12 6.99 -5.01 7.51
N SER A 13 7.05 -6.35 7.38
CA SER A 13 7.77 -7.03 6.29
C SER A 13 7.24 -6.60 4.91
N PHE A 14 5.93 -6.41 4.77
CA PHE A 14 5.33 -5.92 3.54
C PHE A 14 5.80 -4.51 3.19
N PHE A 15 5.93 -3.60 4.17
CA PHE A 15 6.31 -2.21 3.89
C PHE A 15 7.82 -1.95 3.89
N ARG A 16 8.61 -2.80 4.57
CA ARG A 16 10.04 -2.58 4.82
C ARG A 16 10.85 -2.30 3.56
N SER A 17 10.57 -3.00 2.47
CA SER A 17 11.26 -2.80 1.20
C SER A 17 10.75 -1.63 0.37
N LEU A 18 9.58 -1.08 0.69
CA LEU A 18 8.97 0.01 -0.09
C LEU A 18 9.30 1.38 0.49
N VAL A 19 9.28 1.52 1.82
CA VAL A 19 9.48 2.81 2.51
C VAL A 19 10.77 3.54 2.09
N PRO A 20 11.92 2.86 1.88
CA PRO A 20 13.16 3.54 1.50
C PRO A 20 13.11 4.29 0.16
N HIS A 21 12.15 3.97 -0.71
CA HIS A 21 11.98 4.65 -2.00
C HIS A 21 11.22 5.98 -1.87
N PHE A 22 10.64 6.26 -0.71
CA PHE A 22 9.89 7.48 -0.44
C PHE A 22 10.77 8.54 0.24
N LEU A 23 10.53 9.81 -0.12
CA LEU A 23 11.24 10.94 0.48
C LEU A 23 10.49 11.47 1.71
N TRP A 24 11.23 11.84 2.75
CA TRP A 24 10.68 12.43 3.98
C TRP A 24 9.57 11.55 4.59
N ASP A 25 8.42 12.14 4.92
CA ASP A 25 7.29 11.45 5.53
C ASP A 25 6.40 10.70 4.51
N GLN A 26 6.74 10.72 3.21
CA GLN A 26 5.91 10.11 2.17
C GLN A 26 5.70 8.61 2.39
N GLY A 27 6.70 7.91 2.96
CA GLY A 27 6.58 6.48 3.28
C GLY A 27 5.50 6.20 4.33
N ALA A 28 5.41 7.02 5.38
CA ALA A 28 4.39 6.87 6.42
C ALA A 28 2.97 7.14 5.89
N TYR A 29 2.85 8.13 4.98
CA TYR A 29 1.59 8.37 4.27
C TYR A 29 1.23 7.19 3.39
N PHE A 30 2.16 6.70 2.57
CA PHE A 30 1.94 5.53 1.73
C PHE A 30 1.42 4.32 2.53
N GLN A 31 2.08 3.99 3.65
CA GLN A 31 1.65 2.88 4.52
C GLN A 31 0.21 3.07 5.02
N SER A 32 -0.09 4.27 5.53
CA SER A 32 -1.42 4.60 6.06
C SER A 32 -2.50 4.55 4.97
N LEU A 33 -2.17 4.99 3.75
CA LEU A 33 -3.06 4.95 2.59
C LEU A 33 -3.37 3.52 2.16
N VAL A 34 -2.34 2.68 2.02
CA VAL A 34 -2.49 1.27 1.64
C VAL A 34 -3.38 0.54 2.64
N LEU A 35 -3.16 0.75 3.94
CA LEU A 35 -4.01 0.17 4.98
C LEU A 35 -5.45 0.68 4.87
N ALA A 36 -5.65 1.99 4.70
CA ALA A 36 -6.99 2.55 4.54
C ALA A 36 -7.72 1.92 3.33
N ILE A 37 -7.03 1.77 2.19
CA ILE A 37 -7.56 1.11 0.98
C ILE A 37 -7.92 -0.34 1.27
N ALA A 38 -7.03 -1.10 1.92
CA ALA A 38 -7.29 -2.48 2.29
C ALA A 38 -8.51 -2.62 3.23
N PHE A 39 -8.66 -1.74 4.23
CA PHE A 39 -9.83 -1.73 5.11
C PHE A 39 -11.12 -1.30 4.40
N ALA A 40 -11.02 -0.42 3.42
CA ALA A 40 -12.15 0.02 2.61
C ALA A 40 -12.47 -0.93 1.45
N TRP A 41 -11.71 -2.02 1.28
CA TRP A 41 -11.93 -3.02 0.25
C TRP A 41 -13.37 -3.55 0.31
N GLY A 42 -14.04 -3.60 -0.85
CA GLY A 42 -15.47 -3.93 -0.95
C GLY A 42 -16.44 -2.77 -0.68
N ARG A 43 -15.99 -1.63 -0.12
CA ARG A 43 -16.82 -0.43 0.10
C ARG A 43 -16.67 0.61 -1.02
N ARG A 44 -16.64 0.13 -2.28
CA ARG A 44 -16.79 0.76 -3.63
C ARG A 44 -16.39 2.22 -3.92
N ASN A 45 -16.00 3.06 -2.96
CA ASN A 45 -15.75 4.47 -3.23
C ASN A 45 -14.66 5.02 -2.31
N VAL A 46 -13.68 5.69 -2.94
CA VAL A 46 -12.60 6.43 -2.28
C VAL A 46 -13.16 7.48 -1.31
N ALA A 47 -14.36 7.98 -1.56
CA ALA A 47 -15.07 8.86 -0.62
C ALA A 47 -15.25 8.25 0.79
N ASN A 48 -15.34 6.91 0.90
CA ASN A 48 -15.42 6.23 2.19
C ASN A 48 -14.06 6.14 2.90
N LEU A 49 -12.93 6.23 2.18
CA LEU A 49 -11.59 6.28 2.78
C LEU A 49 -11.45 7.47 3.72
N TYR A 50 -12.08 8.59 3.39
CA TYR A 50 -12.06 9.80 4.20
C TYR A 50 -12.65 9.59 5.61
N ARG A 51 -13.56 8.63 5.80
CA ARG A 51 -14.12 8.30 7.14
C ARG A 51 -13.15 7.51 8.02
N PHE A 52 -12.17 6.85 7.41
CA PHE A 52 -11.15 6.05 8.11
C PHE A 52 -9.86 6.83 8.34
N ILE A 53 -9.69 7.93 7.62
CA ILE A 53 -8.57 8.86 7.72
C ILE A 53 -9.05 10.08 8.51
N ASP A 54 -9.21 9.92 9.82
CA ASP A 54 -9.75 10.97 10.68
C ASP A 54 -8.67 12.01 11.05
N ALA A 55 -8.28 12.85 10.08
CA ALA A 55 -7.76 14.19 10.36
C ALA A 55 -7.84 15.13 9.14
N GLN A 56 -8.30 16.36 9.36
CA GLN A 56 -8.24 17.47 8.40
C GLN A 56 -6.82 17.66 7.79
N HIS A 57 -5.78 17.53 8.62
CA HIS A 57 -4.38 17.60 8.17
C HIS A 57 -3.98 16.45 7.24
N HIS A 58 -4.56 15.26 7.45
CA HIS A 58 -4.30 14.10 6.61
C HIS A 58 -4.96 14.24 5.24
N ARG A 59 -6.14 14.86 5.12
CA ARG A 59 -6.80 15.12 3.82
C ARG A 59 -5.89 15.89 2.87
N THR A 60 -5.30 16.99 3.33
CA THR A 60 -4.35 17.78 2.54
C THR A 60 -3.09 16.98 2.24
N ARG A 61 -2.58 16.21 3.20
CA ARG A 61 -1.36 15.39 3.02
C ARG A 61 -1.53 14.24 2.03
N PHE A 62 -2.69 13.57 2.00
CA PHE A 62 -2.96 12.51 1.02
C PHE A 62 -3.21 13.05 -0.38
N ASN A 63 -3.96 14.14 -0.52
CA ASN A 63 -4.04 14.83 -1.81
C ASN A 63 -2.65 15.30 -2.27
N ASN A 64 -1.85 15.87 -1.36
CA ASN A 64 -0.47 16.24 -1.67
C ASN A 64 0.39 15.02 -2.01
N PHE A 65 0.17 13.86 -1.38
CA PHE A 65 0.86 12.64 -1.75
C PHE A 65 0.56 12.28 -3.21
N PHE A 66 -0.70 12.29 -3.65
CA PHE A 66 -1.02 12.02 -5.05
C PHE A 66 -0.49 13.09 -6.03
N HIS A 67 -0.40 14.36 -5.61
CA HIS A 67 0.05 15.44 -6.47
C HIS A 67 1.58 15.66 -6.48
N PHE A 68 2.29 15.26 -5.42
CA PHE A 68 3.71 15.54 -5.22
C PHE A 68 4.56 14.29 -4.96
N PHE A 69 4.03 13.07 -5.08
CA PHE A 69 4.87 11.88 -5.02
C PHE A 69 5.86 11.89 -6.20
N ARG A 70 7.12 11.61 -5.90
CA ARG A 70 8.21 11.51 -6.90
C ARG A 70 8.72 10.08 -7.06
N VAL A 71 7.96 9.13 -6.55
CA VAL A 71 8.33 7.72 -6.50
C VAL A 71 7.86 7.03 -7.77
N ASP A 72 8.72 6.19 -8.36
CA ASP A 72 8.29 5.32 -9.45
C ASP A 72 7.44 4.17 -8.90
N LEU A 73 6.12 4.30 -9.00
CA LEU A 73 5.18 3.28 -8.53
C LEU A 73 5.31 1.97 -9.32
N SER A 74 5.73 2.03 -10.59
CA SER A 74 5.93 0.83 -11.41
C SER A 74 7.10 0.01 -10.88
N GLU A 75 8.17 0.70 -10.45
CA GLU A 75 9.31 0.05 -9.81
C GLU A 75 8.94 -0.56 -8.46
N LEU A 76 8.12 0.12 -7.65
CA LEU A 76 7.64 -0.44 -6.39
C LEU A 76 6.81 -1.71 -6.58
N LEU A 77 5.94 -1.71 -7.60
CA LEU A 77 5.16 -2.89 -7.97
C LEU A 77 6.05 -4.03 -8.45
N ARG A 78 7.05 -3.73 -9.29
CA ARG A 78 8.04 -4.71 -9.75
C ARG A 78 8.79 -5.33 -8.57
N LEU A 79 9.24 -4.50 -7.62
CA LEU A 79 9.92 -4.97 -6.41
C LEU A 79 9.04 -5.94 -5.62
N LYS A 80 7.74 -5.63 -5.47
CA LYS A 80 6.81 -6.54 -4.78
C LYS A 80 6.56 -7.84 -5.54
N ALA A 81 6.45 -7.77 -6.85
CA ALA A 81 6.30 -8.96 -7.69
C ALA A 81 7.50 -9.90 -7.53
N VAL A 82 8.74 -9.38 -7.55
CA VAL A 82 9.95 -10.17 -7.33
C VAL A 82 9.94 -10.84 -5.95
N GLN A 83 9.61 -10.09 -4.89
CA GLN A 83 9.54 -10.65 -3.54
C GLN A 83 8.49 -11.75 -3.38
N LEU A 84 7.36 -11.65 -4.10
CA LEU A 84 6.35 -12.72 -4.11
C LEU A 84 6.87 -13.98 -4.81
N LEU A 85 7.63 -13.83 -5.90
CA LEU A 85 8.25 -14.96 -6.59
C LEU A 85 9.32 -15.63 -5.73
N GLU A 86 10.20 -14.85 -5.08
CA GLU A 86 11.21 -15.37 -4.16
C GLU A 86 10.56 -16.13 -2.99
N MET A 87 9.45 -15.60 -2.46
CA MET A 87 8.70 -16.27 -1.40
C MET A 87 8.08 -17.58 -1.87
N ALA A 88 7.53 -17.63 -3.09
CA ALA A 88 6.97 -18.86 -3.66
C ALA A 88 8.05 -19.93 -3.88
N GLU A 89 9.22 -19.53 -4.39
CA GLU A 89 10.38 -20.42 -4.55
C GLU A 89 10.84 -20.96 -3.19
N PHE A 90 10.96 -20.09 -2.17
CA PHE A 90 11.32 -20.48 -0.82
C PHE A 90 10.34 -21.50 -0.21
N LEU A 91 9.05 -21.36 -0.48
CA LEU A 91 8.01 -22.29 -0.02
C LEU A 91 8.04 -23.64 -0.76
N GLY A 92 8.91 -23.79 -1.77
CA GLY A 92 9.02 -25.02 -2.57
C GLY A 92 7.89 -25.19 -3.57
N GLU A 93 7.15 -24.12 -3.88
CA GLU A 93 6.09 -24.15 -4.89
C GLU A 93 6.70 -24.28 -6.28
N LYS A 94 6.62 -25.49 -6.85
CA LYS A 94 7.13 -25.79 -8.19
C LYS A 94 6.26 -25.22 -9.32
N THR A 95 5.07 -24.73 -8.98
CA THR A 95 4.09 -24.21 -9.93
C THR A 95 3.36 -23.04 -9.30
N VAL A 96 3.56 -21.85 -9.86
CA VAL A 96 2.89 -20.62 -9.45
C VAL A 96 1.76 -20.34 -10.45
N TYR A 97 0.56 -20.09 -9.93
CA TYR A 97 -0.59 -19.69 -10.74
C TYR A 97 -0.68 -18.17 -10.79
N LEU A 98 -0.51 -17.60 -11.98
CA LEU A 98 -0.76 -16.18 -12.20
C LEU A 98 -2.22 -15.99 -12.61
N ILE A 99 -3.02 -15.42 -11.71
CA ILE A 99 -4.40 -15.03 -12.02
C ILE A 99 -4.33 -13.68 -12.75
N ILE A 100 -4.72 -13.67 -14.02
CA ILE A 100 -4.86 -12.46 -14.82
C ILE A 100 -6.35 -12.18 -14.96
N ASP A 101 -6.78 -11.02 -14.48
CA ASP A 101 -8.14 -10.53 -14.58
C ASP A 101 -8.07 -9.13 -15.22
N ASP A 102 -8.72 -8.95 -16.36
CA ASP A 102 -8.79 -7.71 -17.12
C ASP A 102 -10.13 -6.97 -16.91
N THR A 103 -10.85 -7.27 -15.83
CA THR A 103 -12.13 -6.64 -15.47
C THR A 103 -12.07 -5.11 -15.67
N LYS A 104 -13.01 -4.60 -16.48
CA LYS A 104 -13.20 -3.19 -16.81
C LYS A 104 -13.85 -2.38 -15.69
#